data_AF-A0A366HZ09-F1
#
_entry.id   AF-A0A366HZ09-F1
#
_cell.length_a   1.000
_cell.length_b   1.000
_cell.length_c   1.000
_cell.angle_alpha   90.00
_cell.angle_beta   90.00
_cell.angle_gamma   90.00
#
_symmetry.space_group_name_H-M   'P 1'
#
loop_
_entity.id
_entity.type
_entity.pdbx_description
1 polymer ?
#
loop_
_entity_poly.entity_id
_entity_poly.type
_entity_poly.pdbx_seq_one_letter_code
_entity_poly.pdbx_strand_id
1 'polypeptide(L)' 'MHGLADTLVSPRQTERLHQALTAKNIDSTYYVVKGAGHGGSAWLQPDIMKITLSFLDKHLKP' A
#
# COMPACT_ATOMS: atom_id res chain seq x y z
N MET A 1 -0.62 0.69 -0.45
CA MET A 1 -0.40 -0.71 -0.85
C MET A 1 -1.52 -1.11 -1.79
N HIS A 2 -1.26 -1.86 -2.88
CA HIS A 2 -2.29 -2.21 -3.88
C HIS A 2 -2.17 -3.67 -4.32
N GLY A 3 -3.29 -4.34 -4.56
CA GLY A 3 -3.32 -5.73 -5.00
C GLY A 3 -3.09 -5.86 -6.50
N LEU A 4 -2.10 -6.64 -6.93
CA LEU A 4 -1.77 -6.76 -8.37
C LEU A 4 -2.89 -7.45 -9.18
N ALA A 5 -3.71 -8.27 -8.53
CA ALA A 5 -4.85 -8.94 -9.13
C ALA A 5 -6.18 -8.19 -8.89
N ASP A 6 -6.12 -6.92 -8.47
CA ASP A 6 -7.32 -6.10 -8.34
C ASP A 6 -7.91 -5.80 -9.74
N THR A 7 -9.12 -6.32 -9.97
CA THR A 7 -9.89 -6.12 -11.21
C THR A 7 -10.94 -5.02 -11.09
N LEU A 8 -11.17 -4.47 -9.88
CA LEU A 8 -12.12 -3.40 -9.63
C LEU A 8 -11.45 -2.03 -9.71
N VAL A 9 -10.22 -1.93 -9.19
CA VAL A 9 -9.44 -0.70 -9.15
C VAL A 9 -8.04 -0.95 -9.69
N SER A 10 -7.68 -0.23 -10.75
CA SER A 10 -6.37 -0.40 -11.41
C SER A 10 -5.21 -0.07 -10.47
N PRO A 11 -4.16 -0.92 -10.39
CA PRO A 11 -2.94 -0.64 -9.64
C PRO A 11 -2.22 0.65 -10.07
N ARG A 12 -2.44 1.10 -11.32
CA ARG A 12 -1.89 2.37 -11.82
C ARG A 12 -2.38 3.59 -11.05
N GLN A 13 -3.53 3.52 -10.38
CA GLN A 13 -4.04 4.66 -9.62
C GLN A 13 -3.15 4.98 -8.41
N THR A 14 -2.77 3.97 -7.64
CA THR A 14 -1.90 4.14 -6.48
C THR A 14 -0.44 4.40 -6.88
N GLU A 15 0.03 3.84 -7.99
CA GLU A 15 1.33 4.18 -8.59
C GLU A 15 1.42 5.67 -8.95
N ARG A 16 0.42 6.21 -9.66
CA ARG A 16 0.38 7.63 -10.05
C ARG A 16 0.35 8.56 -8.83
N LEU A 17 -0.38 8.19 -7.78
CA LEU A 17 -0.41 8.94 -6.53
C LEU A 17 0.98 8.97 -5.87
N HIS A 18 1.64 7.82 -5.75
CA HIS A 18 2.98 7.73 -5.17
C HIS A 18 4.00 8.58 -5.94
N GLN A 19 3.99 8.51 -7.27
CA GLN A 19 4.85 9.33 -8.12
C GLN A 19 4.58 10.83 -7.91
N ALA A 20 3.32 11.25 -7.84
CA ALA A 20 2.96 12.65 -7.63
C ALA A 20 3.38 13.19 -6.26
N LEU A 21 3.30 12.37 -5.20
CA LEU A 21 3.73 12.73 -3.85
C LEU A 21 5.25 12.84 -3.76
N THR A 22 5.97 11.84 -4.26
CA THR A 22 7.44 11.80 -4.22
C THR A 22 8.07 12.90 -5.08
N ALA A 23 7.48 13.23 -6.24
CA ALA A 23 7.91 14.37 -7.05
C ALA A 23 7.81 15.73 -6.32
N LYS A 24 7.00 15.81 -5.25
CA LYS A 24 6.88 16.98 -4.37
C LYS A 24 7.67 16.84 -3.07
N ASN A 25 8.57 15.85 -2.97
CA ASN A 25 9.33 15.53 -1.76
C ASN A 25 8.44 15.19 -0.54
N ILE A 26 7.23 14.68 -0.77
CA ILE A 26 6.35 14.22 0.30
C ILE A 26 6.66 12.74 0.56
N ASP A 27 6.89 12.37 1.84
CA ASP A 27 7.15 10.98 2.22
C ASP A 27 5.97 10.09 1.81
N SER A 28 6.26 9.04 1.05
CA SER A 28 5.27 8.11 0.52
C SER A 28 5.94 6.76 0.36
N THR A 29 5.38 5.73 0.99
CA THR A 29 5.84 4.34 0.84
C THR A 29 4.84 3.56 0.00
N TYR A 30 5.31 2.86 -1.03
CA TYR A 30 4.46 2.14 -1.99
C TYR A 30 4.80 0.65 -2.05
N TYR A 31 3.76 -0.18 -2.07
CA TYR A 31 3.85 -1.64 -2.13
C TYR A 31 2.80 -2.19 -3.09
N VAL A 32 3.20 -3.18 -3.90
CA VAL A 32 2.32 -3.99 -4.74
C VAL A 32 2.30 -5.42 -4.20
N VAL A 33 1.12 -5.94 -3.91
CA VAL A 33 0.94 -7.29 -3.35
C VAL A 33 0.56 -8.24 -4.47
N LYS A 34 1.49 -9.13 -4.84
CA LYS A 34 1.27 -10.14 -5.88
C LYS A 34 0.12 -11.05 -5.49
N GLY A 35 -0.80 -11.32 -6.43
CA GLY A 35 -1.94 -12.23 -6.23
C GLY A 35 -3.08 -11.67 -5.37
N ALA A 36 -2.90 -10.55 -4.67
CA ALA A 36 -4.00 -9.93 -3.92
C ALA A 36 -4.97 -9.20 -4.88
N GLY A 37 -6.26 -9.40 -4.67
CA GLY A 37 -7.34 -8.65 -5.34
C GLY A 37 -7.71 -7.38 -4.57
N HIS A 38 -8.88 -6.81 -4.87
CA HIS A 38 -9.38 -5.59 -4.23
C HIS A 38 -9.49 -5.71 -2.70
N GLY A 39 -9.93 -6.87 -2.21
CA GLY A 39 -10.12 -7.19 -0.80
C GLY A 39 -9.79 -8.66 -0.52
N GLY A 40 -10.19 -9.15 0.65
CA GLY A 40 -10.06 -10.57 1.02
C GLY A 40 -8.89 -10.89 1.97
N SER A 41 -8.67 -12.19 2.19
CA SER A 41 -7.75 -12.70 3.21
C SER A 41 -6.28 -12.35 2.99
N ALA A 42 -5.88 -12.00 1.76
CA ALA A 42 -4.53 -11.55 1.44
C ALA A 42 -4.11 -10.32 2.26
N TRP A 43 -5.06 -9.47 2.67
CA TRP A 43 -4.81 -8.26 3.45
C TRP A 43 -4.68 -8.50 4.95
N LEU A 44 -5.07 -9.69 5.42
CA LEU A 44 -5.02 -10.10 6.82
C LEU A 44 -3.77 -10.93 7.14
N GLN A 45 -2.86 -11.08 6.19
CA GLN A 45 -1.63 -11.84 6.40
C GLN A 45 -0.72 -11.14 7.41
N PRO A 46 -0.01 -11.89 8.28
CA PRO A 46 0.83 -11.31 9.32
C PRO A 46 1.83 -10.27 8.80
N ASP A 47 2.44 -10.52 7.64
CA ASP A 47 3.42 -9.61 7.04
C ASP A 47 2.79 -8.29 6.58
N ILE A 48 1.58 -8.34 6.00
CA ILE A 48 0.84 -7.14 5.58
C ILE A 48 0.43 -6.30 6.79
N MET A 49 -0.05 -6.96 7.85
CA MET A 49 -0.38 -6.31 9.11
C MET A 49 0.87 -5.68 9.74
N LYS A 50 2.00 -6.39 9.75
CA LYS A 50 3.27 -5.87 10.28
C LYS A 50 3.76 -4.64 9.52
N ILE A 51 3.70 -4.63 8.18
CA ILE A 51 4.06 -3.46 7.38
C ILE A 51 3.17 -2.26 7.73
N THR A 52 1.87 -2.50 7.82
CA THR A 52 0.88 -1.45 8.13
C THR A 52 1.11 -0.87 9.53
N LEU A 53 1.27 -1.73 10.53
CA LEU A 53 1.55 -1.31 11.91
C LEU A 53 2.88 -0.58 12.02
N SER A 54 3.93 -1.06 11.35
CA SER A 54 5.25 -0.40 11.37
C SER A 54 5.21 1.00 10.77
N PHE A 55 4.42 1.20 9.71
CA PHE A 55 4.20 2.52 9.13
C PHE A 55 3.47 3.45 10.12
N LEU A 56 2.36 2.99 10.70
CA LEU A 56 1.61 3.79 11.67
C LEU A 56 2.46 4.10 12.91
N ASP A 57 3.23 3.13 13.39
CA ASP A 57 4.14 3.28 14.52
C ASP A 57 5.17 4.37 14.28
N LYS A 58 5.81 4.36 13.10
CA LYS A 58 6.81 5.39 12.71
C LYS A 58 6.24 6.81 12.75
N HIS A 59 4.95 6.97 12.43
CA HIS A 59 4.36 8.29 12.17
C HIS A 59 3.40 8.78 13.25
N LEU A 60 2.83 7.88 14.06
CA LEU A 60 1.73 8.19 14.99
C LEU A 60 2.00 7.77 16.44
N LYS A 61 3.03 6.94 16.72
CA LYS A 61 3.38 6.66 18.12
C LYS A 61 4.01 7.92 18.76
N PRO A 62 3.69 8.21 20.04
CA PRO A 62 4.29 9.31 20.79
C PRO A 62 5.81 9.20 20.92
#